data_AF-A0A4Q9PNQ8-F1
#
_entry.id   AF-A0A4Q9PNQ8-F1
#
_cell.length_a   1.000
_cell.length_b   1.000
_cell.length_c   1.000
_cell.angle_alpha   90.00
_cell.angle_beta   90.00
_cell.angle_gamma   90.00
#
_symmetry.space_group_name_H-M   'P 1'
#
loop_
_entity.id
_entity.type
_entity.pdbx_description
1 polymer ?
#
loop_
_entity_poly.entity_id
_entity_poly.type
_entity_poly.pdbx_seq_one_letter_code
_entity_poly.pdbx_strand_id
1 'polypeptide(L)'
;MLSHLALLLLSVSVHALRTPQEWRTSQHILSPSRPDDNDGIHLAVSPNCGPLSGNAVDVNAGVDLKRIKTIVAFGDSYTDGGRDDGGPLSPAVVVPPDAEAGGRSTNGKVWVEHLADDYGATLMDYAQSGACTDLSLWPSAIKKVDFLGQMVTFLNQSNTLNPESTLYAVFFGINDFGDSKTDGEANLQAAAQVILSQLRILASPPTNARSFLLADVYGLGTHTPAGDAMVQTMFSGLYDLSRGINSTGHGEGIDGKPPGPALKVAFAEFSRIWDGVLGADPGYEAFGYVSTDACIVDCSIVFCSTDGMCDDPDHYFYYIPSHPSKEGMRIMADYVEQVLERCIEQ
;
A
#
# COMPACT_ATOMS: atom_id res chain seq x y z
N MET A 1 -37.22 70.58 43.03
CA MET A 1 -35.79 70.79 42.71
C MET A 1 -34.98 70.08 43.77
N LEU A 2 -33.99 69.28 43.34
CA LEU A 2 -33.03 68.50 44.16
C LEU A 2 -33.66 67.30 44.92
N SER A 3 -33.02 66.15 45.12
CA SER A 3 -31.80 65.53 44.59
C SER A 3 -31.62 64.18 45.31
N HIS A 4 -31.11 63.15 44.60
CA HIS A 4 -30.30 62.00 45.07
C HIS A 4 -30.85 61.07 46.19
N LEU A 5 -30.51 59.78 46.33
CA LEU A 5 -29.49 58.88 45.78
C LEU A 5 -30.00 57.44 46.09
N ALA A 6 -29.89 56.48 45.17
CA ALA A 6 -30.03 55.05 45.52
C ALA A 6 -28.86 54.27 44.91
N LEU A 7 -28.11 53.64 45.81
CA LEU A 7 -26.89 52.88 45.57
C LEU A 7 -27.28 51.49 45.00
N LEU A 8 -26.83 51.16 43.79
CA LEU A 8 -26.96 49.80 43.23
C LEU A 8 -25.59 49.10 43.28
N LEU A 9 -25.56 47.98 44.01
CA LEU A 9 -24.46 47.01 44.03
C LEU A 9 -24.50 46.19 42.74
N LEU A 10 -23.43 46.25 41.94
CA LEU A 10 -23.20 45.38 40.78
C LEU A 10 -22.25 44.26 41.16
N SER A 11 -22.71 43.02 41.00
CA SER A 11 -21.91 41.80 41.08
C SER A 11 -21.00 41.67 39.86
N VAL A 12 -19.71 41.43 40.09
CA VAL A 12 -18.71 41.19 39.04
C VAL A 12 -18.77 39.72 38.64
N SER A 13 -19.21 39.45 37.41
CA SER A 13 -19.08 38.15 36.75
C SER A 13 -17.70 38.03 36.11
N VAL A 14 -16.89 37.06 36.56
CA VAL A 14 -15.59 36.75 35.95
C VAL A 14 -15.83 36.00 34.65
N HIS A 15 -15.72 36.68 33.51
CA HIS A 15 -15.56 36.04 32.20
C HIS A 15 -14.07 35.83 31.96
N ALA A 16 -13.65 34.56 31.92
CA ALA A 16 -12.32 34.18 31.49
C ALA A 16 -12.15 34.48 29.99
N LEU A 17 -11.26 35.41 29.67
CA LEU A 17 -10.79 35.71 28.32
C LEU A 17 -10.02 34.49 27.79
N ARG A 18 -10.57 33.78 26.80
CA ARG A 18 -9.81 32.83 25.98
C ARG A 18 -8.84 33.61 25.09
N THR A 19 -7.54 33.48 25.37
CA THR A 19 -6.47 33.88 24.46
C THR A 19 -6.45 32.96 23.24
N PRO A 20 -6.21 33.46 22.01
CA PRO A 20 -5.99 32.61 20.85
C PRO A 20 -4.74 31.77 21.07
N GLN A 21 -4.90 30.45 20.98
CA GLN A 21 -3.80 29.50 21.04
C GLN A 21 -3.02 29.62 19.73
N GLU A 22 -1.81 30.16 19.82
CA GLU A 22 -0.84 30.14 18.72
C GLU A 22 -0.56 28.68 18.34
N TRP A 23 -0.90 28.33 17.11
CA TRP A 23 -0.55 27.06 16.49
C TRP A 23 0.96 27.04 16.33
N ARG A 24 1.68 26.46 17.30
CA ARG A 24 3.06 26.04 17.11
C ARG A 24 3.04 24.93 16.06
N THR A 25 3.41 25.29 14.84
CA THR A 25 3.88 24.34 13.84
C THR A 25 5.09 23.61 14.44
N SER A 26 4.87 22.40 14.94
CA SER A 26 5.96 21.46 15.18
C SER A 26 6.61 21.20 13.82
N GLN A 27 7.77 21.81 13.59
CA GLN A 27 8.71 21.34 12.57
C GLN A 27 9.15 19.95 13.01
N HIS A 28 8.38 18.94 12.64
CA HIS A 28 8.85 17.57 12.64
C HIS A 28 10.03 17.55 11.68
N ILE A 29 11.18 17.16 12.22
CA ILE A 29 12.40 16.93 11.46
C ILE A 29 12.04 15.86 10.43
N LEU A 30 11.79 16.30 9.19
CA LEU A 30 11.72 15.43 8.03
C LEU A 30 12.98 14.55 8.08
N SER A 31 12.83 13.25 7.82
CA SER A 31 13.96 12.47 7.31
C SER A 31 14.64 13.31 6.22
N PRO A 32 15.97 13.47 6.26
CA PRO A 32 16.66 14.40 5.37
C PRO A 32 16.21 14.11 3.94
N SER A 33 15.79 15.16 3.23
CA SER A 33 15.47 15.07 1.81
C SER A 33 16.62 14.34 1.13
N ARG A 34 16.35 13.13 0.63
CA ARG A 34 17.35 12.42 -0.17
C ARG A 34 17.66 13.32 -1.37
N PRO A 35 18.94 13.59 -1.65
CA PRO A 35 19.30 14.50 -2.73
C PRO A 35 18.83 13.90 -4.05
N ASP A 36 17.91 14.56 -4.78
CA ASP A 36 17.39 14.23 -6.12
C ASP A 36 17.85 12.84 -6.65
N ASP A 37 17.43 11.76 -6.00
CA ASP A 37 17.96 10.40 -6.21
C ASP A 37 17.08 9.54 -7.12
N ASN A 38 15.99 10.12 -7.61
CA ASN A 38 14.98 9.48 -8.43
C ASN A 38 14.78 10.23 -9.76
N ASP A 39 15.88 10.73 -10.33
CA ASP A 39 15.91 11.39 -11.65
C ASP A 39 14.92 12.58 -11.77
N GLY A 40 14.66 13.27 -10.67
CA GLY A 40 13.70 14.40 -10.60
C GLY A 40 12.24 13.97 -10.47
N ILE A 41 11.93 12.68 -10.52
CA ILE A 41 10.60 12.12 -10.26
C ILE A 41 10.31 12.10 -8.76
N HIS A 42 9.17 12.64 -8.35
CA HIS A 42 8.80 12.78 -6.95
C HIS A 42 7.29 12.78 -6.73
N LEU A 43 6.86 12.53 -5.49
CA LEU A 43 5.46 12.66 -5.13
C LEU A 43 5.01 14.13 -5.19
N ALA A 44 4.11 14.43 -6.13
CA ALA A 44 3.40 15.72 -6.18
C ALA A 44 2.13 15.74 -5.30
N VAL A 45 1.93 14.67 -4.54
CA VAL A 45 0.67 14.34 -3.89
C VAL A 45 0.99 13.71 -2.52
N SER A 46 0.32 14.12 -1.43
CA SER A 46 0.49 13.57 -0.06
C SER A 46 -0.65 12.63 0.42
N PRO A 47 -0.39 11.58 1.21
CA PRO A 47 -1.44 10.65 1.66
C PRO A 47 -2.70 11.31 2.22
N ASN A 48 -3.86 10.70 1.95
CA ASN A 48 -5.15 11.12 2.49
C ASN A 48 -5.40 10.43 3.83
N CYS A 49 -4.78 10.94 4.89
CA CYS A 49 -4.85 10.32 6.21
C CYS A 49 -6.24 10.42 6.84
N GLY A 50 -6.72 9.32 7.44
CA GLY A 50 -7.92 9.30 8.27
C GLY A 50 -7.93 8.17 9.30
N PRO A 51 -9.01 8.02 10.08
CA PRO A 51 -9.13 6.95 11.06
C PRO A 51 -9.29 5.59 10.36
N LEU A 52 -8.91 4.48 11.02
CA LEU A 52 -9.18 3.12 10.53
C LEU A 52 -10.67 2.77 10.75
N SER A 53 -11.58 3.59 10.26
CA SER A 53 -13.03 3.37 10.34
C SER A 53 -13.76 4.24 9.33
N GLY A 54 -14.94 3.81 8.90
CA GLY A 54 -15.69 4.52 7.85
C GLY A 54 -15.14 4.21 6.47
N ASN A 55 -15.01 5.24 5.62
CA ASN A 55 -14.54 5.09 4.24
C ASN A 55 -13.04 4.77 4.21
N ALA A 56 -12.61 4.01 3.21
CA ALA A 56 -11.19 3.74 2.96
C ALA A 56 -10.41 5.05 2.81
N VAL A 57 -9.29 5.10 3.52
CA VAL A 57 -8.35 6.23 3.63
C VAL A 57 -6.97 5.67 4.00
N ASP A 58 -5.91 6.43 3.75
CA ASP A 58 -4.58 6.03 4.23
C ASP A 58 -4.52 6.03 5.75
N VAL A 59 -3.95 4.97 6.34
CA VAL A 59 -3.87 4.85 7.80
C VAL A 59 -2.73 3.93 8.23
N ASN A 60 -2.15 4.24 9.38
CA ASN A 60 -1.22 3.39 10.12
C ASN A 60 -1.69 3.21 11.57
N ALA A 61 -2.25 2.03 11.86
CA ALA A 61 -2.66 1.59 13.18
C ALA A 61 -1.56 0.75 13.85
N GLY A 62 -0.39 1.36 14.08
CA GLY A 62 0.65 0.83 14.97
C GLY A 62 1.84 0.11 14.34
N VAL A 63 1.99 0.13 13.01
CA VAL A 63 3.20 -0.35 12.33
C VAL A 63 4.34 0.66 12.53
N ASP A 64 5.50 0.20 13.00
CA ASP A 64 6.69 1.04 13.22
C ASP A 64 7.84 0.53 12.34
N LEU A 65 8.04 1.18 11.18
CA LEU A 65 9.07 0.81 10.19
C LEU A 65 10.48 0.75 10.79
N LYS A 66 10.81 1.60 11.77
CA LYS A 66 12.16 1.63 12.37
C LYS A 66 12.49 0.35 13.13
N ARG A 67 11.46 -0.39 13.57
CA ARG A 67 11.60 -1.68 14.25
C ARG A 67 11.61 -2.86 13.30
N ILE A 68 11.23 -2.67 12.05
CA ILE A 68 11.20 -3.74 11.06
C ILE A 68 12.63 -4.14 10.69
N LYS A 69 12.83 -5.45 10.59
CA LYS A 69 14.09 -6.11 10.20
C LYS A 69 13.87 -7.12 9.08
N THR A 70 12.64 -7.55 8.87
CA THR A 70 12.25 -8.43 7.77
C THR A 70 10.94 -7.96 7.18
N ILE A 71 10.88 -7.89 5.85
CA ILE A 71 9.64 -7.69 5.10
C ILE A 71 9.36 -8.99 4.36
N VAL A 72 8.20 -9.59 4.61
CA VAL A 72 7.67 -10.71 3.82
C VAL A 72 6.66 -10.13 2.86
N ALA A 73 6.91 -10.23 1.56
CA ALA A 73 6.09 -9.62 0.53
C ALA A 73 5.27 -10.68 -0.23
N PHE A 74 3.99 -10.40 -0.42
CA PHE A 74 3.07 -11.15 -1.27
C PHE A 74 2.38 -10.19 -2.22
N GLY A 75 2.24 -10.58 -3.47
CA GLY A 75 1.60 -9.72 -4.45
C GLY A 75 1.74 -10.17 -5.89
N ASP A 76 1.55 -9.24 -6.79
CA ASP A 76 1.62 -9.45 -8.24
C ASP A 76 2.88 -8.85 -8.88
N SER A 77 2.81 -8.48 -10.16
CA SER A 77 3.91 -7.92 -10.95
C SER A 77 4.42 -6.58 -10.44
N TYR A 78 3.66 -5.88 -9.60
CA TYR A 78 4.12 -4.63 -8.98
C TYR A 78 5.01 -4.89 -7.77
N THR A 79 5.03 -6.12 -7.25
CA THR A 79 5.79 -6.53 -6.07
C THR A 79 6.83 -7.61 -6.39
N ASP A 80 6.66 -8.35 -7.50
CA ASP A 80 7.55 -9.44 -7.92
C ASP A 80 8.96 -8.95 -8.30
N GLY A 81 9.92 -9.33 -7.46
CA GLY A 81 11.36 -9.13 -7.59
C GLY A 81 12.06 -10.11 -8.53
N GLY A 82 11.35 -10.87 -9.35
CA GLY A 82 11.90 -11.86 -10.28
C GLY A 82 12.30 -13.19 -9.61
N ARG A 83 11.91 -13.40 -8.36
CA ARG A 83 12.07 -14.65 -7.60
C ARG A 83 11.01 -14.71 -6.48
N ASP A 84 10.36 -15.85 -6.35
CA ASP A 84 9.08 -16.02 -5.64
C ASP A 84 9.13 -17.05 -4.48
N ASP A 85 10.33 -17.37 -4.00
CA ASP A 85 10.55 -18.37 -2.94
C ASP A 85 11.06 -17.77 -1.61
N GLY A 86 11.06 -16.44 -1.47
CA GLY A 86 11.57 -15.73 -0.30
C GLY A 86 13.10 -15.65 -0.23
N GLY A 87 13.81 -16.15 -1.24
CA GLY A 87 15.26 -16.09 -1.33
C GLY A 87 15.80 -14.74 -1.82
N PRO A 88 17.14 -14.54 -1.79
CA PRO A 88 17.75 -13.32 -2.30
C PRO A 88 17.44 -13.11 -3.78
N LEU A 89 17.08 -11.88 -4.13
CA LEU A 89 16.78 -11.47 -5.50
C LEU A 89 18.08 -11.25 -6.31
N SER A 90 17.97 -11.44 -7.62
CA SER A 90 19.01 -11.04 -8.57
C SER A 90 19.14 -9.50 -8.60
N PRO A 91 20.27 -8.95 -9.11
CA PRO A 91 20.38 -7.52 -9.34
C PRO A 91 19.27 -7.00 -10.26
N ALA A 92 18.62 -5.91 -9.86
CA ALA A 92 17.60 -5.23 -10.64
C ALA A 92 18.23 -4.41 -11.79
N VAL A 93 18.74 -5.11 -12.80
CA VAL A 93 19.40 -4.51 -13.98
C VAL A 93 18.77 -5.04 -15.27
N VAL A 94 18.51 -4.13 -16.21
CA VAL A 94 18.06 -4.48 -17.56
C VAL A 94 19.22 -5.09 -18.35
N VAL A 95 18.99 -6.25 -18.97
CA VAL A 95 19.97 -6.91 -19.84
C VAL A 95 19.33 -7.13 -21.22
N PRO A 96 19.56 -6.22 -22.19
CA PRO A 96 18.96 -6.31 -23.51
C PRO A 96 19.21 -7.67 -24.19
N PRO A 97 18.23 -8.17 -24.97
CA PRO A 97 17.01 -7.49 -25.39
C PRO A 97 15.88 -7.51 -24.36
N ASP A 98 16.06 -8.18 -23.22
CA ASP A 98 15.02 -8.26 -22.19
C ASP A 98 14.86 -6.91 -21.48
N ALA A 99 13.64 -6.39 -21.48
CA ALA A 99 13.27 -5.15 -20.83
C ALA A 99 13.06 -5.31 -19.32
N GLU A 100 12.83 -6.53 -18.82
CA GLU A 100 12.52 -6.81 -17.42
C GLU A 100 13.81 -6.88 -16.59
N ALA A 101 13.98 -5.93 -15.67
CA ALA A 101 15.22 -5.80 -14.90
C ALA A 101 15.38 -6.96 -13.91
N GLY A 102 16.24 -7.94 -14.21
CA GLY A 102 16.41 -9.12 -13.36
C GLY A 102 15.09 -9.86 -13.08
N GLY A 103 14.14 -9.82 -14.02
CA GLY A 103 12.81 -10.44 -13.91
C GLY A 103 11.71 -9.59 -13.27
N ARG A 104 11.97 -8.34 -12.87
CA ARG A 104 10.88 -7.41 -12.47
C ARG A 104 10.14 -6.94 -13.70
N SER A 105 8.82 -6.78 -13.61
CA SER A 105 8.00 -6.11 -14.65
C SER A 105 8.18 -4.58 -14.66
N THR A 106 9.43 -4.12 -14.57
CA THR A 106 9.89 -2.72 -14.63
C THR A 106 11.39 -2.66 -15.01
N ASN A 107 11.96 -1.46 -15.18
CA ASN A 107 13.38 -1.25 -15.52
C ASN A 107 14.32 -1.20 -14.30
N GLY A 108 13.84 -1.56 -13.10
CA GLY A 108 14.65 -1.54 -11.89
C GLY A 108 13.97 -2.22 -10.71
N LYS A 109 14.19 -1.68 -9.51
CA LYS A 109 13.61 -2.22 -8.27
C LYS A 109 12.12 -1.95 -8.21
N VAL A 110 11.37 -2.87 -7.61
CA VAL A 110 9.97 -2.66 -7.23
C VAL A 110 9.87 -1.93 -5.89
N TRP A 111 8.69 -1.39 -5.57
CA TRP A 111 8.47 -0.55 -4.39
C TRP A 111 8.89 -1.23 -3.06
N VAL A 112 8.68 -2.55 -2.94
CA VAL A 112 8.98 -3.28 -1.70
C VAL A 112 10.48 -3.50 -1.50
N GLU A 113 11.26 -3.56 -2.59
CA GLU A 113 12.73 -3.58 -2.52
C GLU A 113 13.26 -2.24 -2.00
N HIS A 114 12.71 -1.13 -2.51
CA HIS A 114 13.03 0.21 -2.05
C HIS A 114 12.70 0.39 -0.56
N LEU A 115 11.51 -0.03 -0.12
CA LEU A 115 11.14 0.01 1.29
C LEU A 115 12.07 -0.83 2.18
N ALA A 116 12.49 -2.01 1.70
CA ALA A 116 13.43 -2.86 2.42
C ALA A 116 14.82 -2.22 2.55
N ASP A 117 15.36 -1.66 1.46
CA ASP A 117 16.66 -0.99 1.46
C ASP A 117 16.69 0.19 2.43
N ASP A 118 15.64 0.99 2.45
CA ASP A 118 15.55 2.24 3.19
C ASP A 118 15.61 2.06 4.70
N TYR A 119 15.13 0.92 5.18
CA TYR A 119 15.14 0.55 6.58
C TYR A 119 16.15 -0.56 6.90
N GLY A 120 16.95 -0.99 5.90
CA GLY A 120 17.94 -2.07 6.03
C GLY A 120 17.31 -3.39 6.47
N ALA A 121 16.11 -3.69 5.98
CA ALA A 121 15.39 -4.92 6.26
C ALA A 121 15.75 -6.02 5.25
N THR A 122 15.72 -7.28 5.69
CA THR A 122 15.74 -8.42 4.76
C THR A 122 14.39 -8.51 4.05
N LEU A 123 14.39 -8.49 2.72
CA LEU A 123 13.21 -8.81 1.93
C LEU A 123 13.12 -10.33 1.69
N MET A 124 11.95 -10.89 1.97
CA MET A 124 11.54 -12.24 1.57
C MET A 124 10.36 -12.09 0.63
N ASP A 125 10.64 -12.16 -0.67
CA ASP A 125 9.65 -11.93 -1.71
C ASP A 125 9.03 -13.24 -2.20
N TYR A 126 7.70 -13.30 -2.17
CA TYR A 126 6.88 -14.39 -2.68
C TYR A 126 5.92 -13.93 -3.78
N ALA A 127 5.96 -12.66 -4.15
CA ALA A 127 5.10 -12.11 -5.19
C ALA A 127 5.38 -12.78 -6.54
N GLN A 128 4.34 -12.90 -7.37
CA GLN A 128 4.42 -13.52 -8.68
C GLN A 128 3.67 -12.66 -9.69
N SER A 129 4.35 -12.28 -10.76
CA SER A 129 3.79 -11.50 -11.86
C SER A 129 2.50 -12.16 -12.39
N GLY A 130 1.43 -11.39 -12.47
CA GLY A 130 0.10 -11.82 -12.90
C GLY A 130 -0.73 -12.57 -11.84
N ALA A 131 -0.30 -12.61 -10.58
CA ALA A 131 -1.07 -13.24 -9.52
C ALA A 131 -2.36 -12.48 -9.22
N CYS A 132 -3.47 -13.22 -9.18
CA CYS A 132 -4.73 -12.79 -8.59
C CYS A 132 -4.83 -13.31 -7.14
N THR A 133 -5.93 -13.01 -6.44
CA THR A 133 -6.10 -13.51 -5.07
C THR A 133 -6.36 -15.02 -5.00
N ASP A 134 -7.20 -15.56 -5.89
CA ASP A 134 -7.59 -16.98 -5.93
C ASP A 134 -8.01 -17.38 -7.36
N LEU A 135 -7.31 -18.33 -7.97
CA LEU A 135 -7.59 -18.79 -9.34
C LEU A 135 -9.00 -19.40 -9.51
N SER A 136 -9.64 -19.85 -8.43
CA SER A 136 -11.01 -20.38 -8.50
C SER A 136 -12.06 -19.29 -8.74
N LEU A 137 -11.74 -18.04 -8.41
CA LEU A 137 -12.56 -16.87 -8.71
C LEU A 137 -12.36 -16.36 -10.15
N TRP A 138 -11.18 -16.65 -10.72
CA TRP A 138 -10.72 -16.09 -11.99
C TRP A 138 -10.31 -17.16 -13.02
N PRO A 139 -11.27 -17.95 -13.55
CA PRO A 139 -10.98 -18.96 -14.57
C PRO A 139 -10.26 -18.40 -15.81
N SER A 140 -10.51 -17.13 -16.16
CA SER A 140 -9.90 -16.44 -17.31
C SER A 140 -8.46 -15.97 -17.10
N ALA A 141 -7.95 -15.98 -15.85
CA ALA A 141 -6.60 -15.55 -15.50
C ALA A 141 -5.56 -16.20 -16.42
N ILE A 142 -4.72 -15.38 -17.06
CA ILE A 142 -3.76 -15.88 -18.06
C ILE A 142 -2.63 -16.66 -17.38
N LYS A 143 -2.02 -16.08 -16.34
CA LYS A 143 -1.03 -16.77 -15.51
C LYS A 143 -1.78 -17.54 -14.43
N LYS A 144 -1.41 -18.81 -14.23
CA LYS A 144 -2.04 -19.70 -13.25
C LYS A 144 -1.29 -19.65 -11.93
N VAL A 145 -1.20 -18.45 -11.36
CA VAL A 145 -0.55 -18.14 -10.09
C VAL A 145 -1.49 -17.27 -9.25
N ASP A 146 -1.52 -17.46 -7.94
CA ASP A 146 -2.36 -16.70 -7.01
C ASP A 146 -1.75 -16.56 -5.63
N PHE A 147 -2.38 -15.72 -4.79
CA PHE A 147 -1.97 -15.53 -3.40
C PHE A 147 -1.98 -16.84 -2.60
N LEU A 148 -2.94 -17.74 -2.85
CA LEU A 148 -3.01 -19.04 -2.18
C LEU A 148 -1.76 -19.88 -2.44
N GLY A 149 -1.28 -19.92 -3.69
CA GLY A 149 -0.03 -20.58 -4.07
C GLY A 149 1.19 -19.98 -3.37
N GLN A 150 1.30 -18.65 -3.34
CA GLN A 150 2.38 -17.95 -2.63
C GLN A 150 2.39 -18.28 -1.13
N MET A 151 1.20 -18.30 -0.52
CA MET A 151 1.01 -18.69 0.88
C MET A 151 1.42 -20.14 1.15
N VAL A 152 1.11 -21.07 0.24
CA VAL A 152 1.58 -22.47 0.34
C VAL A 152 3.11 -22.53 0.31
N THR A 153 3.76 -21.81 -0.59
CA THR A 153 5.23 -21.75 -0.67
C THR A 153 5.83 -21.24 0.64
N PHE A 154 5.36 -20.09 1.15
CA PHE A 154 5.84 -19.51 2.40
C PHE A 154 5.64 -20.44 3.61
N LEU A 155 4.43 -20.99 3.79
CA LEU A 155 4.09 -21.81 4.95
C LEU A 155 4.85 -23.15 4.96
N ASN A 156 5.10 -23.74 3.79
CA ASN A 156 5.84 -25.00 3.68
C ASN A 156 7.32 -24.88 4.07
N GLN A 157 7.88 -23.68 4.04
CA GLN A 157 9.27 -23.44 4.44
C GLN A 157 9.45 -23.39 5.97
N SER A 158 8.37 -23.32 6.74
CA SER A 158 8.40 -23.31 8.21
C SER A 158 9.35 -22.25 8.79
N ASN A 159 9.35 -21.06 8.18
CA ASN A 159 10.21 -19.95 8.58
C ASN A 159 10.00 -19.60 10.07
N THR A 160 11.10 -19.34 10.79
CA THR A 160 11.06 -18.84 12.18
C THR A 160 11.37 -17.35 12.18
N LEU A 161 10.34 -16.54 11.98
CA LEU A 161 10.46 -15.08 11.92
C LEU A 161 10.07 -14.45 13.26
N ASN A 162 10.66 -13.30 13.60
CA ASN A 162 10.31 -12.58 14.82
C ASN A 162 9.08 -11.69 14.58
N PRO A 163 7.91 -12.00 15.16
CA PRO A 163 6.68 -11.27 14.88
C PRO A 163 6.71 -9.79 15.30
N GLU A 164 7.62 -9.41 16.21
CA GLU A 164 7.77 -8.01 16.65
C GLU A 164 8.62 -7.15 15.70
N SER A 165 9.32 -7.76 14.75
CA SER A 165 10.19 -7.08 13.78
C SER A 165 9.98 -7.53 12.33
N THR A 166 8.94 -8.32 12.06
CA THR A 166 8.56 -8.75 10.72
C THR A 166 7.29 -8.02 10.28
N LEU A 167 7.37 -7.36 9.12
CA LEU A 167 6.23 -6.78 8.41
C LEU A 167 5.80 -7.73 7.29
N TYR A 168 4.50 -7.98 7.18
CA TYR A 168 3.92 -8.71 6.07
C TYR A 168 3.27 -7.68 5.14
N ALA A 169 3.90 -7.44 3.99
CA ALA A 169 3.43 -6.53 2.95
C ALA A 169 2.61 -7.33 1.93
N VAL A 170 1.35 -6.95 1.72
CA VAL A 170 0.42 -7.64 0.82
C VAL A 170 -0.13 -6.63 -0.17
N PHE A 171 -0.09 -6.96 -1.46
CA PHE A 171 -0.58 -6.09 -2.51
C PHE A 171 -1.15 -6.90 -3.70
N PHE A 172 -2.48 -6.89 -3.83
CA PHE A 172 -3.23 -7.58 -4.87
C PHE A 172 -4.41 -6.72 -5.32
N GLY A 173 -5.06 -7.11 -6.42
CA GLY A 173 -6.30 -6.50 -6.90
C GLY A 173 -6.24 -6.10 -8.36
N ILE A 174 -5.05 -5.84 -8.92
CA ILE A 174 -4.89 -5.42 -10.33
C ILE A 174 -5.38 -6.52 -11.27
N ASN A 175 -4.87 -7.75 -11.08
CA ASN A 175 -5.25 -8.89 -11.90
C ASN A 175 -6.69 -9.33 -11.62
N ASP A 176 -7.15 -9.33 -10.36
CA ASP A 176 -8.54 -9.61 -9.99
C ASP A 176 -9.51 -8.67 -10.70
N PHE A 177 -9.22 -7.36 -10.70
CA PHE A 177 -10.02 -6.38 -11.43
C PHE A 177 -9.95 -6.56 -12.94
N GLY A 178 -8.78 -6.87 -13.48
CA GLY A 178 -8.60 -7.23 -14.89
C GLY A 178 -9.47 -8.42 -15.32
N ASP A 179 -9.37 -9.54 -14.60
CA ASP A 179 -10.10 -10.79 -14.87
C ASP A 179 -11.60 -10.63 -14.63
N SER A 180 -12.01 -9.77 -13.69
CA SER A 180 -13.43 -9.50 -13.41
C SER A 180 -14.22 -8.96 -14.60
N LYS A 181 -13.55 -8.33 -15.58
CA LYS A 181 -14.17 -7.88 -16.84
C LYS A 181 -14.66 -9.04 -17.70
N THR A 182 -14.11 -10.23 -17.50
CA THR A 182 -14.50 -11.48 -18.17
C THR A 182 -15.33 -12.38 -17.25
N ASP A 183 -14.86 -12.58 -16.01
CA ASP A 183 -15.41 -13.59 -15.09
C ASP A 183 -16.50 -13.04 -14.15
N GLY A 184 -16.69 -11.73 -14.12
CA GLY A 184 -17.77 -11.04 -13.41
C GLY A 184 -17.31 -10.26 -12.17
N GLU A 185 -17.66 -8.97 -12.12
CA GLU A 185 -17.32 -8.04 -11.03
C GLU A 185 -17.84 -8.47 -9.65
N ALA A 186 -18.88 -9.32 -9.58
CA ALA A 186 -19.40 -9.84 -8.32
C ALA A 186 -18.36 -10.64 -7.50
N ASN A 187 -17.34 -11.20 -8.17
CA ASN A 187 -16.28 -11.97 -7.53
C ASN A 187 -15.27 -11.10 -6.75
N LEU A 188 -15.20 -9.80 -7.02
CA LEU A 188 -14.25 -8.89 -6.35
C LEU A 188 -14.46 -8.84 -4.83
N GLN A 189 -15.70 -8.99 -4.37
CA GLN A 189 -15.98 -9.10 -2.93
C GLN A 189 -15.39 -10.37 -2.32
N ALA A 190 -15.42 -11.49 -3.05
CA ALA A 190 -14.79 -12.73 -2.60
C ALA A 190 -13.25 -12.59 -2.60
N ALA A 191 -12.66 -11.90 -3.58
CA ALA A 191 -11.23 -11.62 -3.63
C ALA A 191 -10.73 -10.84 -2.40
N ALA A 192 -11.46 -9.79 -1.97
CA ALA A 192 -11.14 -9.10 -0.72
C ALA A 192 -11.18 -10.04 0.49
N GLN A 193 -12.14 -10.97 0.55
CA GLN A 193 -12.23 -11.94 1.65
C GLN A 193 -11.09 -12.96 1.62
N VAL A 194 -10.57 -13.31 0.45
CA VAL A 194 -9.37 -14.17 0.32
C VAL A 194 -8.19 -13.48 0.99
N ILE A 195 -7.92 -12.20 0.68
CA ILE A 195 -6.84 -11.43 1.29
C ILE A 195 -6.96 -11.45 2.82
N LEU A 196 -8.12 -11.05 3.35
CA LEU A 196 -8.37 -11.01 4.80
C LEU A 196 -8.22 -12.39 5.46
N SER A 197 -8.59 -13.46 4.76
CA SER A 197 -8.44 -14.83 5.25
C SER A 197 -6.97 -15.25 5.32
N GLN A 198 -6.16 -14.90 4.32
CA GLN A 198 -4.71 -15.17 4.35
C GLN A 198 -4.00 -14.37 5.45
N LEU A 199 -4.39 -13.10 5.69
CA LEU A 199 -3.85 -12.34 6.82
C LEU A 199 -4.13 -13.03 8.17
N ARG A 200 -5.33 -13.60 8.34
CA ARG A 200 -5.69 -14.38 9.55
C ARG A 200 -4.88 -15.67 9.68
N ILE A 201 -4.57 -16.34 8.56
CA ILE A 201 -3.71 -17.52 8.54
C ILE A 201 -2.28 -17.14 8.98
N LEU A 202 -1.72 -16.05 8.42
CA LEU A 202 -0.40 -15.53 8.83
C LEU A 202 -0.37 -15.13 10.30
N ALA A 203 -1.45 -14.52 10.82
CA ALA A 203 -1.55 -14.12 12.22
C ALA A 203 -1.63 -15.31 13.20
N SER A 204 -2.04 -16.48 12.71
CA SER A 204 -2.19 -17.71 13.49
C SER A 204 -0.87 -18.48 13.64
N PRO A 205 -0.75 -19.41 14.61
CA PRO A 205 0.37 -20.32 14.67
C PRO A 205 0.53 -21.15 13.37
N PRO A 206 1.76 -21.44 12.94
CA PRO A 206 3.03 -21.17 13.63
C PRO A 206 3.60 -19.77 13.38
N THR A 207 3.16 -19.08 12.32
CA THR A 207 3.73 -17.81 11.86
C THR A 207 3.58 -16.69 12.89
N ASN A 208 2.42 -16.60 13.56
CA ASN A 208 2.14 -15.61 14.60
C ASN A 208 2.41 -14.16 14.15
N ALA A 209 2.17 -13.82 12.89
CA ALA A 209 2.37 -12.48 12.35
C ALA A 209 1.61 -11.41 13.15
N ARG A 210 2.21 -10.22 13.31
CA ARG A 210 1.61 -9.12 14.09
C ARG A 210 1.56 -7.78 13.38
N SER A 211 2.33 -7.59 12.32
CA SER A 211 2.39 -6.33 11.58
C SER A 211 2.08 -6.57 10.11
N PHE A 212 1.08 -5.87 9.58
CA PHE A 212 0.62 -6.00 8.20
C PHE A 212 0.56 -4.63 7.52
N LEU A 213 1.03 -4.57 6.28
CA LEU A 213 0.80 -3.47 5.35
C LEU A 213 -0.02 -4.03 4.19
N LEU A 214 -1.20 -3.47 3.93
CA LEU A 214 -1.98 -3.76 2.75
C LEU A 214 -1.94 -2.55 1.82
N ALA A 215 -1.47 -2.74 0.61
CA ALA A 215 -1.50 -1.72 -0.43
C ALA A 215 -2.56 -2.04 -1.49
N ASP A 216 -3.08 -1.01 -2.14
CA ASP A 216 -4.07 -1.16 -3.22
C ASP A 216 -3.88 -0.14 -4.36
N VAL A 217 -4.09 -0.63 -5.59
CA VAL A 217 -4.39 0.17 -6.79
C VAL A 217 -5.10 -0.72 -7.82
N TYR A 218 -6.15 -1.43 -7.39
CA TYR A 218 -6.82 -2.45 -8.22
C TYR A 218 -7.12 -1.99 -9.67
N GLY A 219 -7.48 -0.71 -9.85
CA GLY A 219 -7.96 -0.17 -11.12
C GLY A 219 -6.95 0.66 -11.89
N LEU A 220 -5.72 0.83 -11.41
CA LEU A 220 -4.70 1.69 -12.04
C LEU A 220 -5.25 3.11 -12.32
N GLY A 221 -5.90 3.72 -11.34
CA GLY A 221 -6.58 5.02 -11.46
C GLY A 221 -8.00 4.97 -12.04
N THR A 222 -8.49 3.79 -12.43
CA THR A 222 -9.90 3.59 -12.78
C THR A 222 -10.70 3.23 -11.53
N HIS A 223 -11.78 3.98 -11.28
CA HIS A 223 -12.68 3.73 -10.15
C HIS A 223 -14.02 3.16 -10.63
N THR A 224 -14.47 2.06 -10.04
CA THR A 224 -15.78 1.46 -10.29
C THR A 224 -16.48 1.10 -8.99
N PRO A 225 -17.83 1.09 -8.93
CA PRO A 225 -18.54 0.73 -7.71
C PRO A 225 -18.15 -0.64 -7.13
N ALA A 226 -17.82 -1.62 -7.97
CA ALA A 226 -17.45 -2.96 -7.52
C ALA A 226 -16.02 -3.02 -6.98
N GLY A 227 -15.08 -2.32 -7.64
CA GLY A 227 -13.70 -2.21 -7.20
C GLY A 227 -13.55 -1.36 -5.94
N ASP A 228 -14.21 -0.21 -5.86
CA ASP A 228 -14.23 0.65 -4.67
C ASP A 228 -14.84 -0.11 -3.48
N ALA A 229 -15.87 -0.93 -3.73
CA ALA A 229 -16.43 -1.80 -2.71
C ALA A 229 -15.45 -2.91 -2.29
N MET A 230 -14.58 -3.41 -3.17
CA MET A 230 -13.53 -4.39 -2.82
C MET A 230 -12.53 -3.74 -1.86
N VAL A 231 -12.05 -2.55 -2.19
CA VAL A 231 -11.15 -1.74 -1.35
C VAL A 231 -11.78 -1.45 0.01
N GLN A 232 -13.04 -1.03 0.04
CA GLN A 232 -13.78 -0.79 1.28
C GLN A 232 -13.88 -2.04 2.15
N THR A 233 -14.11 -3.21 1.56
CA THR A 233 -14.14 -4.49 2.27
C THR A 233 -12.78 -4.83 2.87
N MET A 234 -11.68 -4.64 2.12
CA MET A 234 -10.32 -4.82 2.63
C MET A 234 -10.04 -3.90 3.82
N PHE A 235 -10.33 -2.61 3.67
CA PHE A 235 -10.15 -1.60 4.71
C PHE A 235 -10.94 -1.90 5.98
N SER A 236 -12.22 -2.27 5.84
CA SER A 236 -13.09 -2.65 6.97
C SER A 236 -12.58 -3.92 7.67
N GLY A 237 -12.05 -4.87 6.90
CA GLY A 237 -11.43 -6.07 7.47
C GLY A 237 -10.14 -5.78 8.24
N LEU A 238 -9.33 -4.80 7.82
CA LEU A 238 -8.17 -4.34 8.60
C LEU A 238 -8.60 -3.70 9.93
N TYR A 239 -9.70 -2.95 9.96
CA TYR A 239 -10.27 -2.47 11.22
C TYR A 239 -10.58 -3.63 12.16
N ASP A 240 -11.30 -4.66 11.70
CA ASP A 240 -11.61 -5.83 12.52
C ASP A 240 -10.35 -6.51 13.05
N LEU A 241 -9.34 -6.71 12.18
CA LEU A 241 -8.05 -7.29 12.54
C LEU A 241 -7.28 -6.47 13.58
N SER A 242 -7.29 -5.14 13.47
CA SER A 242 -6.68 -4.23 14.45
C SER A 242 -7.32 -4.33 15.83
N ARG A 243 -8.61 -4.69 15.88
CA ARG A 243 -9.39 -4.87 17.11
C ARG A 243 -9.37 -6.31 17.62
N GLY A 244 -8.70 -7.22 16.92
CA GLY A 244 -8.68 -8.65 17.25
C GLY A 244 -10.02 -9.37 17.01
N ILE A 245 -10.86 -8.84 16.12
CA ILE A 245 -12.17 -9.38 15.74
C ILE A 245 -11.99 -10.41 14.61
N ASN A 246 -12.72 -11.53 14.68
CA ASN A 246 -12.66 -12.60 13.68
C ASN A 246 -13.69 -12.40 12.54
N SER A 247 -13.72 -13.33 11.57
CA SER A 247 -14.57 -13.26 10.37
C SER A 247 -16.08 -13.41 10.59
N THR A 248 -16.55 -13.74 11.79
CA THR A 248 -18.00 -13.92 12.07
C THR A 248 -18.65 -12.68 12.69
N GLY A 249 -17.89 -11.58 12.86
CA GLY A 249 -18.36 -10.35 13.50
C GLY A 249 -18.64 -10.50 15.00
N HIS A 250 -18.38 -11.68 15.57
CA HIS A 250 -18.54 -11.99 16.99
C HIS A 250 -17.17 -12.22 17.61
N GLY A 251 -16.84 -11.42 18.62
CA GLY A 251 -15.68 -11.67 19.45
C GLY A 251 -15.90 -12.93 20.29
N GLU A 252 -15.50 -14.10 19.80
CA GLU A 252 -15.57 -15.37 20.54
C GLU A 252 -14.42 -15.52 21.55
N GLY A 253 -14.26 -14.53 22.43
CA GLY A 253 -13.52 -14.71 23.68
C GLY A 253 -14.50 -15.09 24.80
N ILE A 254 -14.05 -15.97 25.71
CA ILE A 254 -14.69 -16.10 27.03
C ILE A 254 -14.70 -14.69 27.65
N ASP A 255 -15.87 -14.17 28.02
CA ASP A 255 -16.10 -12.86 28.67
C ASP A 255 -16.20 -11.59 27.78
N GLY A 256 -16.46 -11.70 26.47
CA GLY A 256 -16.73 -10.53 25.62
C GLY A 256 -15.48 -9.68 25.29
N LYS A 257 -14.30 -10.31 25.32
CA LYS A 257 -13.04 -9.76 24.81
C LYS A 257 -12.77 -10.26 23.37
N PRO A 258 -12.07 -9.48 22.53
CA PRO A 258 -11.73 -9.91 21.18
C PRO A 258 -10.90 -11.21 21.17
N PRO A 259 -11.21 -12.17 20.28
CA PRO A 259 -10.67 -13.54 20.29
C PRO A 259 -9.23 -13.66 19.80
N GLY A 260 -8.67 -12.64 19.15
CA GLY A 260 -7.30 -12.61 18.65
C GLY A 260 -6.46 -11.49 19.27
N PRO A 261 -5.12 -11.57 19.19
CA PRO A 261 -4.30 -10.39 19.46
C PRO A 261 -4.66 -9.30 18.45
N ALA A 262 -4.86 -8.08 18.95
CA ALA A 262 -4.92 -6.89 18.12
C ALA A 262 -3.67 -6.85 17.22
N LEU A 263 -3.87 -6.71 15.90
CA LEU A 263 -2.80 -6.64 14.93
C LEU A 263 -2.42 -5.18 14.67
N LYS A 264 -1.14 -4.94 14.39
CA LYS A 264 -0.69 -3.66 13.84
C LYS A 264 -0.96 -3.71 12.34
N VAL A 265 -1.76 -2.79 11.83
CA VAL A 265 -2.16 -2.77 10.43
C VAL A 265 -1.92 -1.39 9.83
N ALA A 266 -1.60 -1.36 8.54
CA ALA A 266 -1.57 -0.14 7.76
C ALA A 266 -2.24 -0.39 6.40
N PHE A 267 -2.87 0.65 5.87
CA PHE A 267 -3.46 0.66 4.54
C PHE A 267 -2.88 1.84 3.75
N ALA A 268 -2.34 1.55 2.57
CA ALA A 268 -1.80 2.56 1.65
C ALA A 268 -2.52 2.47 0.30
N GLU A 269 -3.22 3.54 -0.06
CA GLU A 269 -4.02 3.60 -1.27
C GLU A 269 -3.24 4.28 -2.40
N PHE A 270 -2.57 3.49 -3.23
CA PHE A 270 -1.79 4.02 -4.35
C PHE A 270 -2.66 4.64 -5.46
N SER A 271 -3.98 4.42 -5.45
CA SER A 271 -4.93 5.11 -6.34
C SER A 271 -4.69 6.62 -6.36
N ARG A 272 -4.28 7.20 -5.22
CA ARG A 272 -3.92 8.62 -5.12
C ARG A 272 -2.77 9.01 -6.05
N ILE A 273 -1.73 8.18 -6.15
CA ILE A 273 -0.60 8.44 -7.07
C ILE A 273 -1.12 8.43 -8.51
N TRP A 274 -1.90 7.40 -8.87
CA TRP A 274 -2.46 7.26 -10.23
C TRP A 274 -3.40 8.41 -10.58
N ASP A 275 -4.33 8.78 -9.70
CA ASP A 275 -5.25 9.88 -9.90
C ASP A 275 -4.50 11.21 -10.06
N GLY A 276 -3.42 11.40 -9.30
CA GLY A 276 -2.58 12.58 -9.40
C GLY A 276 -1.79 12.65 -10.70
N VAL A 277 -1.21 11.53 -11.16
CA VAL A 277 -0.41 11.46 -12.39
C VAL A 277 -1.29 11.52 -13.63
N LEU A 278 -2.36 10.72 -13.68
CA LEU A 278 -3.24 10.58 -14.85
C LEU A 278 -4.33 11.66 -14.91
N GLY A 279 -4.60 12.33 -13.78
CA GLY A 279 -5.57 13.42 -13.69
C GLY A 279 -5.02 14.76 -14.18
N ALA A 280 -5.88 15.77 -14.14
CA ALA A 280 -5.53 17.14 -14.53
C ALA A 280 -4.86 17.95 -13.40
N ASP A 281 -4.99 17.50 -12.15
CA ASP A 281 -4.44 18.17 -10.97
C ASP A 281 -3.86 17.12 -9.99
N PRO A 282 -2.54 17.11 -9.74
CA PRO A 282 -1.56 18.05 -10.28
C PRO A 282 -1.05 17.69 -11.69
N GLY A 283 -1.37 16.49 -12.19
CA GLY A 283 -0.92 15.98 -13.50
C GLY A 283 0.52 15.46 -13.49
N TYR A 284 0.86 14.61 -14.47
CA TYR A 284 2.14 13.91 -14.53
C TYR A 284 3.37 14.83 -14.52
N GLU A 285 3.30 16.02 -15.12
CA GLU A 285 4.40 17.01 -15.13
C GLU A 285 4.78 17.47 -13.72
N ALA A 286 3.80 17.56 -12.81
CA ALA A 286 4.05 17.96 -11.44
C ALA A 286 4.83 16.90 -10.65
N PHE A 287 4.75 15.63 -11.07
CA PHE A 287 5.56 14.54 -10.53
C PHE A 287 6.95 14.47 -11.18
N GLY A 288 7.21 15.26 -12.22
CA GLY A 288 8.45 15.25 -13.00
C GLY A 288 8.41 14.38 -14.27
N TYR A 289 7.30 13.69 -14.55
CA TYR A 289 7.19 12.88 -15.77
C TYR A 289 7.01 13.76 -17.01
N VAL A 290 7.35 13.20 -18.17
CA VAL A 290 7.12 13.83 -19.49
C VAL A 290 6.01 13.15 -20.28
N SER A 291 5.58 11.95 -19.88
CA SER A 291 4.51 11.20 -20.53
C SER A 291 3.88 10.19 -19.58
N THR A 292 2.59 9.91 -19.82
CA THR A 292 1.85 8.79 -19.22
C THR A 292 1.66 7.62 -20.18
N ASP A 293 2.19 7.70 -21.39
CA ASP A 293 2.26 6.55 -22.30
C ASP A 293 3.32 5.56 -21.81
N ALA A 294 3.26 4.32 -22.31
CA ALA A 294 4.33 3.36 -22.07
C ALA A 294 5.56 3.68 -22.93
N CYS A 295 6.75 3.70 -22.33
CA CYS A 295 8.01 3.89 -23.04
C CYS A 295 8.32 2.73 -24.01
N ILE A 296 7.99 1.51 -23.62
CA ILE A 296 8.05 0.30 -24.46
C ILE A 296 6.65 -0.07 -24.90
N VAL A 297 6.46 -0.18 -26.22
CA VAL A 297 5.17 -0.56 -26.82
C VAL A 297 5.15 -2.00 -27.35
N ASP A 298 6.32 -2.59 -27.64
CA ASP A 298 6.45 -3.99 -28.05
C ASP A 298 6.65 -4.89 -26.81
N CYS A 299 5.56 -5.08 -26.08
CA CYS A 299 5.55 -5.86 -24.84
C CYS A 299 4.31 -6.76 -24.80
N SER A 300 4.55 -8.02 -24.50
CA SER A 300 3.52 -9.05 -24.37
C SER A 300 3.68 -9.77 -23.04
N ILE A 301 2.68 -10.56 -22.66
CA ILE A 301 2.76 -11.38 -21.44
C ILE A 301 3.88 -12.45 -21.45
N VAL A 302 4.47 -12.72 -22.62
CA VAL A 302 5.53 -13.73 -22.78
C VAL A 302 6.91 -13.08 -22.77
N PHE A 303 7.03 -11.87 -23.33
CA PHE A 303 8.30 -11.18 -23.50
C PHE A 303 8.06 -9.70 -23.78
N CYS A 304 8.94 -8.85 -23.24
CA CYS A 304 8.99 -7.42 -23.49
C CYS A 304 10.41 -7.06 -23.92
N SER A 305 10.52 -6.44 -25.11
CA SER A 305 11.81 -6.12 -25.71
C SER A 305 12.21 -4.68 -25.43
N THR A 306 13.50 -4.43 -25.25
CA THR A 306 14.05 -3.06 -25.30
C THR A 306 14.10 -2.47 -26.72
N ASP A 307 13.80 -3.28 -27.74
CA ASP A 307 13.79 -2.82 -29.13
C ASP A 307 12.70 -1.75 -29.35
N GLY A 308 13.12 -0.57 -29.83
CA GLY A 308 12.21 0.55 -30.06
C GLY A 308 11.73 1.25 -28.79
N MET A 309 12.37 1.00 -27.64
CA MET A 309 12.18 1.75 -26.40
C MET A 309 12.40 3.26 -26.64
N CYS A 310 11.63 4.09 -25.93
CA CYS A 310 11.83 5.54 -25.92
C CYS A 310 13.23 5.96 -25.43
N ASP A 311 13.65 7.18 -25.75
CA ASP A 311 14.99 7.69 -25.42
C ASP A 311 15.20 7.97 -23.91
N ASP A 312 14.11 8.18 -23.16
CA ASP A 312 14.13 8.61 -21.76
C ASP A 312 13.11 7.82 -20.91
N PRO A 313 13.36 6.51 -20.68
CA PRO A 313 12.44 5.65 -19.93
C PRO A 313 12.22 6.11 -18.47
N ASP A 314 13.18 6.83 -17.89
CA ASP A 314 13.18 7.23 -16.49
C ASP A 314 12.14 8.35 -16.21
N HIS A 315 11.75 9.12 -17.23
CA HIS A 315 10.73 10.17 -17.12
C HIS A 315 9.36 9.78 -17.71
N TYR A 316 9.16 8.52 -18.10
CA TYR A 316 7.85 8.01 -18.50
C TYR A 316 7.19 7.34 -17.30
N PHE A 317 5.93 7.69 -17.00
CA PHE A 317 5.24 7.07 -15.86
C PHE A 317 5.17 5.55 -16.03
N TYR A 318 4.78 5.08 -17.22
CA TYR A 318 4.79 3.66 -17.56
C TYR A 318 6.05 3.30 -18.36
N TYR A 319 6.80 2.31 -17.86
CA TYR A 319 7.95 1.77 -18.58
C TYR A 319 7.52 0.77 -19.65
N ILE A 320 6.71 -0.22 -19.25
CA ILE A 320 5.98 -1.12 -20.14
C ILE A 320 4.47 -0.88 -19.95
N PRO A 321 3.58 -1.39 -20.84
CA PRO A 321 2.16 -1.15 -20.72
C PRO A 321 1.63 -1.50 -19.32
N SER A 322 0.98 -0.51 -18.70
CA SER A 322 0.36 -0.63 -17.38
C SER A 322 1.32 -0.97 -16.23
N HIS A 323 2.63 -0.78 -16.35
CA HIS A 323 3.57 -0.94 -15.22
C HIS A 323 4.49 0.27 -15.09
N PRO A 324 4.61 0.85 -13.88
CA PRO A 324 5.46 2.01 -13.68
C PRO A 324 6.93 1.76 -13.99
N SER A 325 7.67 2.82 -14.30
CA SER A 325 9.14 2.79 -14.27
C SER A 325 9.67 2.55 -12.85
N LYS A 326 10.97 2.30 -12.72
CA LYS A 326 11.66 2.18 -11.43
C LYS A 326 11.48 3.46 -10.58
N GLU A 327 11.38 4.62 -11.22
CA GLU A 327 11.06 5.89 -10.56
C GLU A 327 9.64 5.92 -10.02
N GLY A 328 8.70 5.38 -10.79
CA GLY A 328 7.33 5.11 -10.35
C GLY A 328 7.28 4.18 -9.13
N MET A 329 8.07 3.10 -9.16
CA MET A 329 8.19 2.17 -8.03
C MET A 329 8.82 2.83 -6.79
N ARG A 330 9.79 3.74 -6.96
CA ARG A 330 10.36 4.54 -5.87
C ARG A 330 9.33 5.46 -5.23
N ILE A 331 8.53 6.19 -6.01
CA ILE A 331 7.50 7.06 -5.42
C ILE A 331 6.38 6.27 -4.72
N MET A 332 6.10 5.03 -5.13
CA MET A 332 5.22 4.13 -4.39
C MET A 332 5.81 3.78 -3.01
N ALA A 333 7.11 3.49 -2.94
CA ALA A 333 7.78 3.27 -1.66
C ALA A 333 7.75 4.53 -0.78
N ASP A 334 8.04 5.70 -1.34
CA ASP A 334 7.94 7.00 -0.64
C ASP A 334 6.53 7.25 -0.10
N TYR A 335 5.51 6.85 -0.86
CA TYR A 335 4.11 7.02 -0.45
C TYR A 335 3.80 6.15 0.76
N VAL A 336 4.19 4.87 0.74
CA VAL A 336 4.07 3.97 1.89
C VAL A 336 4.79 4.52 3.12
N GLU A 337 6.00 5.05 2.95
CA GLU A 337 6.74 5.69 4.04
C GLU A 337 5.98 6.88 4.60
N GLN A 338 5.43 7.76 3.74
CA GLN A 338 4.60 8.87 4.19
C GLN A 338 3.33 8.41 4.92
N VAL A 339 2.66 7.34 4.46
CA VAL A 339 1.51 6.75 5.16
C VAL A 339 1.92 6.28 6.55
N LEU A 340 3.00 5.51 6.63
CA LEU A 340 3.47 4.90 7.87
C LEU A 340 4.05 5.93 8.86
N GLU A 341 4.53 7.07 8.38
CA GLU A 341 5.04 8.14 9.25
C GLU A 341 3.98 9.19 9.63
N ARG A 342 3.02 9.47 8.74
CA ARG A 342 2.11 10.64 8.89
C ARG A 342 0.67 10.26 9.20
N CYS A 343 0.19 9.11 8.75
CA CYS A 343 -1.21 8.69 8.94
C CYS A 343 -1.39 7.85 10.21
N ILE A 344 -0.72 8.22 11.30
CA ILE A 344 -0.79 7.48 12.57
C ILE A 344 -2.20 7.62 13.17
N GLU A 345 -2.85 6.48 13.39
CA GLU A 345 -4.12 6.43 14.12
C GLU A 345 -3.91 6.84 15.59
N GLN A 346 -4.73 7.78 16.06
CA GLN A 346 -4.68 8.32 17.43
C GLN A 346 -5.54 7.50 18.40
#